data_AF-A0AAW7Z1P4-F1
#
_entry.id   AF-A0AAW7Z1P4-F1
#
_cell.length_a   1.000
_cell.length_b   1.000
_cell.length_c   1.000
_cell.angle_alpha   90.00
_cell.angle_beta   90.00
_cell.angle_gamma   90.00
#
_symmetry.space_group_name_H-M   'P 1'
#
loop_
_entity.id
_entity.type
_entity.pdbx_description
1 polymer ?
#
loop_
_entity_poly.entity_id
_entity_poly.type
_entity_poly.pdbx_seq_one_letter_code
_entity_poly.pdbx_strand_id
1 'polypeptide(L)'
;MMKNIALVTQIALLIITLSDVNYAFAQDDVNQSSSDVLTPLLQQEAQSPLSVLQHEWAHINYVLADKQKESAFSPLIEKAKLFVEQDPNNPEFIIWLGIIQSSAAGVKGGLGALEYAKAARKCFEHAMRLDEKALAGSAITSLGVLYHKLPSWPISFGSDKKAKKLLEHALEINPDGIDPNYFYAEFLYDNGEYDQARSYVKKASQAPARRDRPLADLGRRQEISRLEDKLLQKS
;
A
#
# COMPACT_ATOMS: atom_id res chain seq x y z
N MET A 1 51.64 3.58 18.03
CA MET A 1 52.47 4.17 16.97
C MET A 1 51.82 5.47 16.50
N MET A 2 52.60 6.47 16.10
CA MET A 2 52.23 7.90 15.99
C MET A 2 52.91 8.49 14.72
N LYS A 3 52.51 9.63 14.11
CA LYS A 3 51.50 10.67 14.43
C LYS A 3 51.16 11.47 13.14
N ASN A 4 50.18 12.39 13.21
CA ASN A 4 50.05 13.60 12.34
C ASN A 4 49.58 13.40 10.87
N ILE A 5 48.83 14.27 10.16
CA ILE A 5 48.55 15.75 10.13
C ILE A 5 49.36 16.53 9.06
N ALA A 6 48.69 17.50 8.40
CA ALA A 6 49.11 18.48 7.37
C ALA A 6 49.13 17.95 5.90
N LEU A 7 48.54 18.59 4.87
CA LEU A 7 48.28 20.00 4.44
C LEU A 7 49.49 20.66 3.73
N VAL A 8 49.21 21.60 2.79
CA VAL A 8 50.10 22.57 2.08
C VAL A 8 50.67 22.09 0.72
N THR A 9 50.82 22.86 -0.38
CA THR A 9 50.23 24.11 -0.96
C THR A 9 50.89 24.35 -2.33
N GLN A 10 50.19 24.94 -3.33
CA GLN A 10 50.68 25.95 -4.33
C GLN A 10 49.61 26.10 -5.44
N ILE A 11 48.94 27.24 -5.64
CA ILE A 11 49.40 28.57 -6.09
C ILE A 11 49.91 28.55 -7.54
N ALA A 12 49.06 29.05 -8.44
CA ALA A 12 49.47 29.61 -9.72
C ALA A 12 48.83 31.00 -9.83
N LEU A 13 49.66 32.05 -9.89
CA LEU A 13 49.25 33.44 -10.03
C LEU A 13 49.63 33.90 -11.44
N LEU A 14 48.70 34.45 -12.20
CA LEU A 14 49.00 35.24 -13.40
C LEU A 14 48.19 36.53 -13.36
N ILE A 15 48.84 37.64 -13.70
CA ILE A 15 48.35 39.02 -13.54
C ILE A 15 48.30 39.68 -14.92
N ILE A 16 47.69 40.88 -15.00
CA ILE A 16 47.77 41.89 -16.10
C ILE A 16 46.67 41.66 -17.17
N THR A 17 45.84 42.63 -17.58
CA THR A 17 45.92 44.12 -17.51
C THR A 17 44.73 44.80 -16.80
N LEU A 18 44.96 46.03 -16.31
CA LEU A 18 43.95 47.05 -15.98
C LEU A 18 43.70 47.96 -17.20
N SER A 19 42.45 48.41 -17.39
CA SER A 19 42.12 49.58 -18.22
C SER A 19 40.77 50.21 -17.83
N ASP A 20 40.86 51.19 -16.93
CA ASP A 20 40.19 52.51 -16.93
C ASP A 20 38.64 52.71 -16.95
N VAL A 21 38.19 53.30 -15.82
CA VAL A 21 37.34 54.51 -15.68
C VAL A 21 35.81 54.45 -15.91
N ASN A 22 35.09 54.39 -14.78
CA ASN A 22 33.86 55.14 -14.37
C ASN A 22 32.81 55.61 -15.41
N TYR A 23 31.51 55.32 -15.14
CA TYR A 23 30.51 56.38 -14.87
C TYR A 23 29.20 55.86 -14.21
N ALA A 24 28.99 56.27 -12.95
CA ALA A 24 27.75 56.65 -12.22
C ALA A 24 26.38 55.89 -12.29
N PHE A 25 25.69 56.04 -11.15
CA PHE A 25 24.25 55.89 -10.84
C PHE A 25 23.72 54.53 -10.37
N ALA A 26 22.83 54.62 -9.40
CA ALA A 26 22.31 53.52 -8.58
C ALA A 26 20.89 53.13 -8.98
N GLN A 27 20.55 51.87 -8.79
CA GLN A 27 19.20 51.42 -8.48
C GLN A 27 19.27 50.09 -7.73
N ASP A 28 18.34 49.90 -6.78
CA ASP A 28 18.19 48.66 -6.03
C ASP A 28 17.79 47.50 -6.94
N ASP A 29 18.29 46.29 -6.67
CA ASP A 29 17.52 45.07 -6.97
C ASP A 29 17.99 43.88 -6.10
N VAL A 30 17.30 43.68 -4.97
CA VAL A 30 17.41 42.47 -4.15
C VAL A 30 16.57 41.38 -4.81
N ASN A 31 17.11 40.69 -5.83
CA ASN A 31 16.37 39.59 -6.46
C ASN A 31 17.22 38.46 -7.10
N GLN A 32 18.20 37.95 -6.36
CA GLN A 32 18.87 36.66 -6.67
C GLN A 32 19.07 35.82 -5.40
N SER A 33 17.96 35.31 -4.84
CA SER A 33 18.00 34.32 -3.72
C SER A 33 16.74 33.44 -3.59
N SER A 34 15.69 33.67 -4.39
CA SER A 34 14.38 33.03 -4.16
C SER A 34 14.07 31.83 -5.07
N SER A 35 14.66 31.72 -6.26
CA SER A 35 14.34 30.61 -7.19
C SER A 35 14.92 29.27 -6.75
N ASP A 36 16.16 29.25 -6.27
CA ASP A 36 16.94 28.01 -6.16
C ASP A 36 16.76 27.30 -4.79
N VAL A 37 16.15 28.00 -3.82
CA VAL A 37 15.84 27.45 -2.49
C VAL A 37 14.41 26.89 -2.40
N LEU A 38 13.52 27.28 -3.31
CA LEU A 38 12.11 26.83 -3.33
C LEU A 38 11.92 25.44 -3.96
N THR A 39 12.89 24.94 -4.73
CA THR A 39 12.73 23.72 -5.53
C THR A 39 12.72 22.39 -4.75
N PRO A 40 13.40 22.21 -3.59
CA PRO A 40 13.26 20.99 -2.77
C PRO A 40 12.04 20.98 -1.84
N LEU A 41 11.36 22.12 -1.68
CA LEU A 41 10.26 22.31 -0.71
C LEU A 41 8.86 22.03 -1.27
N LEU A 42 8.76 21.67 -2.55
CA LEU A 42 7.50 21.46 -3.28
C LEU A 42 7.32 20.01 -3.77
N GLN A 43 7.54 19.02 -2.91
CA GLN A 43 7.12 17.63 -3.23
C GLN A 43 6.82 16.72 -2.02
N GLN A 44 6.51 17.31 -0.87
CA GLN A 44 5.64 16.61 0.09
C GLN A 44 4.19 16.88 -0.37
N GLU A 45 3.71 16.09 -1.33
CA GLU A 45 2.29 16.10 -1.72
C GLU A 45 1.44 15.97 -0.46
N ALA A 46 0.43 16.84 -0.30
CA ALA A 46 -0.45 16.80 0.85
C ALA A 46 -1.24 15.48 0.85
N GLN A 47 -0.75 14.50 1.62
CA GLN A 47 -1.33 13.17 1.65
C GLN A 47 -2.76 13.26 2.16
N SER A 48 -3.71 12.78 1.35
CA SER A 48 -5.09 12.65 1.78
C SER A 48 -5.19 11.67 2.97
N PRO A 49 -6.19 11.80 3.85
CA PRO A 49 -6.40 10.85 4.95
C PRO A 49 -6.43 9.38 4.46
N LEU A 50 -7.00 9.15 3.27
CA LEU A 50 -6.99 7.85 2.60
C LEU A 50 -5.57 7.38 2.25
N SER A 51 -4.75 8.24 1.64
CA SER A 51 -3.38 7.95 1.26
C SER A 51 -2.51 7.62 2.49
N VAL A 52 -2.72 8.30 3.61
CA VAL A 52 -2.07 7.99 4.90
C VAL A 52 -2.38 6.55 5.34
N LEU A 53 -3.65 6.14 5.34
CA LEU A 53 -4.03 4.76 5.69
C LEU A 53 -3.39 3.73 4.74
N GLN A 54 -3.39 4.01 3.43
CA GLN A 54 -2.84 3.14 2.40
C GLN A 54 -1.33 2.92 2.56
N HIS A 55 -0.57 4.00 2.78
CA HIS A 55 0.88 3.96 2.90
C HIS A 55 1.33 3.32 4.22
N GLU A 56 0.69 3.66 5.35
CA GLU A 56 0.98 3.06 6.64
C GLU A 56 0.63 1.56 6.66
N TRP A 57 -0.52 1.18 6.08
CA TRP A 57 -0.87 -0.23 5.93
C TRP A 57 0.16 -0.98 5.08
N ALA A 58 0.59 -0.41 3.94
CA ALA A 58 1.57 -1.07 3.07
C ALA A 58 2.93 -1.25 3.77
N HIS A 59 3.38 -0.25 4.53
CA HIS A 59 4.59 -0.34 5.34
C HIS A 59 4.48 -1.43 6.42
N ILE A 60 3.39 -1.45 7.19
CA ILE A 60 3.19 -2.48 8.23
C ILE A 60 3.11 -3.87 7.59
N ASN A 61 2.29 -4.05 6.55
CA ASN A 61 2.02 -5.35 5.98
C ASN A 61 3.24 -5.96 5.27
N TYR A 62 4.03 -5.15 4.56
CA TYR A 62 5.09 -5.63 3.66
C TYR A 62 6.54 -5.34 4.13
N VAL A 63 6.78 -4.40 5.05
CA VAL A 63 8.14 -4.04 5.50
C VAL A 63 8.45 -4.55 6.90
N LEU A 64 7.48 -4.48 7.83
CA LEU A 64 7.70 -4.90 9.22
C LEU A 64 7.76 -6.43 9.37
N ALA A 65 8.53 -6.91 10.35
CA ALA A 65 8.49 -8.31 10.77
C ALA A 65 7.19 -8.62 11.54
N ASP A 66 6.69 -9.86 11.50
CA ASP A 66 5.34 -10.18 12.03
C ASP A 66 5.17 -9.82 13.52
N LYS A 67 6.21 -9.97 14.35
CA LYS A 67 6.22 -9.53 15.76
C LYS A 67 6.02 -8.01 15.96
N GLN A 68 6.37 -7.21 14.96
CA GLN A 68 6.18 -5.75 14.96
C GLN A 68 4.82 -5.37 14.33
N LYS A 69 4.27 -6.19 13.43
CA LYS A 69 2.97 -5.92 12.80
C LYS A 69 1.83 -5.87 13.81
N GLU A 70 1.81 -6.77 14.78
CA GLU A 70 0.71 -6.85 15.76
C GLU A 70 0.57 -5.53 16.56
N SER A 71 1.68 -4.99 17.05
CA SER A 71 1.69 -3.72 17.79
C SER A 71 1.48 -2.51 16.88
N ALA A 72 1.97 -2.55 15.64
CA ALA A 72 1.82 -1.45 14.68
C ALA A 72 0.41 -1.32 14.08
N PHE A 73 -0.34 -2.43 13.90
CA PHE A 73 -1.71 -2.36 13.40
C PHE A 73 -2.67 -1.69 14.39
N SER A 74 -2.46 -1.83 15.70
CA SER A 74 -3.33 -1.24 16.74
C SER A 74 -3.54 0.29 16.57
N PRO A 75 -2.51 1.15 16.56
CA PRO A 75 -2.70 2.59 16.34
C PRO A 75 -3.24 2.93 14.94
N LEU A 76 -2.95 2.13 13.91
CA LEU A 76 -3.51 2.35 12.58
C LEU A 76 -5.02 2.04 12.52
N ILE A 77 -5.51 1.05 13.28
CA ILE A 77 -6.95 0.79 13.43
C ILE A 77 -7.64 1.99 14.10
N GLU A 78 -7.07 2.55 15.17
CA GLU A 78 -7.67 3.73 15.83
C GLU A 78 -7.66 4.97 14.91
N LYS A 79 -6.59 5.19 14.14
CA LYS A 79 -6.54 6.24 13.10
C LYS A 79 -7.64 6.06 12.05
N ALA A 80 -7.82 4.84 11.54
CA ALA A 80 -8.86 4.54 10.55
C ALA A 80 -10.28 4.70 11.12
N LYS A 81 -10.51 4.35 12.40
CA LYS A 81 -11.79 4.62 13.08
C LYS A 81 -12.08 6.12 13.14
N LEU A 82 -11.11 6.95 13.52
CA LEU A 82 -11.30 8.41 13.59
C LEU A 82 -11.71 9.02 12.23
N PHE A 83 -11.15 8.54 11.12
CA PHE A 83 -11.58 8.98 9.79
C PHE A 83 -12.99 8.51 9.43
N VAL A 84 -13.39 7.29 9.83
CA VAL A 84 -14.78 6.80 9.70
C VAL A 84 -15.75 7.57 10.62
N GLU A 85 -15.33 7.99 11.81
CA GLU A 85 -16.16 8.79 12.71
C GLU A 85 -16.38 10.22 12.19
N GLN A 86 -15.39 10.77 11.48
CA GLN A 86 -15.46 12.08 10.82
C GLN A 86 -16.32 12.06 9.53
N ASP A 87 -16.30 10.96 8.78
CA ASP A 87 -17.09 10.79 7.56
C ASP A 87 -17.71 9.36 7.50
N PRO A 88 -18.80 9.11 8.25
CA PRO A 88 -19.35 7.76 8.47
C PRO A 88 -20.08 7.14 7.29
N ASN A 89 -20.26 7.91 6.20
CA ASN A 89 -20.84 7.43 4.95
C ASN A 89 -19.78 7.29 3.84
N ASN A 90 -18.49 7.45 4.16
CA ASN A 90 -17.40 7.29 3.21
C ASN A 90 -17.07 5.79 3.01
N PRO A 91 -17.40 5.19 1.85
CA PRO A 91 -17.14 3.79 1.62
C PRO A 91 -15.63 3.49 1.61
N GLU A 92 -14.78 4.44 1.22
CA GLU A 92 -13.33 4.24 1.11
C GLU A 92 -12.67 4.14 2.48
N PHE A 93 -13.02 5.02 3.43
CA PHE A 93 -12.52 4.91 4.82
C PHE A 93 -13.02 3.64 5.51
N ILE A 94 -14.28 3.25 5.28
CA ILE A 94 -14.84 2.00 5.82
C ILE A 94 -14.13 0.78 5.22
N ILE A 95 -13.84 0.78 3.91
CA ILE A 95 -13.03 -0.27 3.25
C ILE A 95 -11.65 -0.36 3.90
N TRP A 96 -10.95 0.76 4.08
CA TRP A 96 -9.61 0.75 4.64
C TRP A 96 -9.58 0.31 6.10
N LEU A 97 -10.52 0.75 6.93
CA LEU A 97 -10.69 0.21 8.28
C LEU A 97 -10.87 -1.33 8.24
N GLY A 98 -11.68 -1.84 7.32
CA GLY A 98 -11.86 -3.27 7.11
C GLY A 98 -10.60 -4.01 6.67
N ILE A 99 -9.84 -3.46 5.72
CA ILE A 99 -8.56 -4.02 5.25
C ILE A 99 -7.55 -4.09 6.40
N ILE A 100 -7.39 -3.00 7.15
CA ILE A 100 -6.46 -2.92 8.29
C ILE A 100 -6.85 -3.95 9.38
N GLN A 101 -8.14 -4.05 9.72
CA GLN A 101 -8.63 -5.06 10.66
C GLN A 101 -8.42 -6.50 10.15
N SER A 102 -8.68 -6.76 8.86
CA SER A 102 -8.45 -8.06 8.24
C SER A 102 -6.97 -8.46 8.28
N SER A 103 -6.06 -7.53 8.04
CA SER A 103 -4.61 -7.76 8.16
C SER A 103 -4.16 -8.00 9.60
N ALA A 104 -4.69 -7.23 10.55
CA ALA A 104 -4.42 -7.44 11.98
C ALA A 104 -4.89 -8.82 12.47
N ALA A 105 -6.01 -9.31 11.94
CA ALA A 105 -6.50 -10.66 12.22
C ALA A 105 -5.52 -11.75 11.77
N GLY A 106 -4.91 -11.59 10.58
CA GLY A 106 -3.92 -12.52 10.04
C GLY A 106 -2.64 -12.64 10.88
N VAL A 107 -2.27 -11.59 11.63
CA VAL A 107 -1.07 -11.58 12.47
C VAL A 107 -1.33 -12.08 13.91
N LYS A 108 -2.44 -11.64 14.52
CA LYS A 108 -2.66 -11.79 15.98
C LYS A 108 -3.01 -13.22 16.43
N GLY A 109 -3.64 -14.00 15.56
CA GLY A 109 -4.15 -15.34 15.91
C GLY A 109 -5.21 -15.36 17.03
N GLY A 110 -5.64 -16.58 17.40
CA GLY A 110 -6.54 -16.83 18.53
C GLY A 110 -7.88 -16.08 18.49
N LEU A 111 -8.40 -15.73 19.66
CA LEU A 111 -9.68 -15.01 19.80
C LEU A 111 -9.60 -13.58 19.25
N GLY A 112 -8.45 -12.90 19.43
CA GLY A 112 -8.25 -11.53 18.93
C GLY A 112 -8.32 -11.44 17.40
N ALA A 113 -7.83 -12.46 16.69
CA ALA A 113 -8.01 -12.56 15.24
C ALA A 113 -9.49 -12.67 14.85
N LEU A 114 -10.29 -13.47 15.58
CA LEU A 114 -11.70 -13.64 15.28
C LEU A 114 -12.51 -12.34 15.49
N GLU A 115 -12.16 -11.54 16.49
CA GLU A 115 -12.78 -10.23 16.73
C GLU A 115 -12.49 -9.25 15.59
N TYR A 116 -11.21 -9.10 15.21
CA TYR A 116 -10.83 -8.26 14.07
C TYR A 116 -11.45 -8.75 12.76
N ALA A 117 -11.48 -10.05 12.50
CA ALA A 117 -12.12 -10.61 11.32
C ALA A 117 -13.63 -10.32 11.26
N LYS A 118 -14.34 -10.40 12.40
CA LYS A 118 -15.77 -10.04 12.49
C LYS A 118 -15.98 -8.53 12.29
N ALA A 119 -15.08 -7.68 12.79
CA ALA A 119 -15.13 -6.24 12.57
C ALA A 119 -14.88 -5.88 11.10
N ALA A 120 -13.86 -6.48 10.48
CA ALA A 120 -13.54 -6.30 9.06
C ALA A 120 -14.71 -6.71 8.17
N ARG A 121 -15.36 -7.86 8.46
CA ARG A 121 -16.56 -8.30 7.76
C ARG A 121 -17.68 -7.26 7.80
N LYS A 122 -17.97 -6.70 8.99
CA LYS A 122 -18.99 -5.65 9.14
C LYS A 122 -18.64 -4.40 8.32
N CYS A 123 -17.36 -4.01 8.28
CA CYS A 123 -16.89 -2.89 7.47
C CYS A 123 -17.14 -3.15 5.97
N PHE A 124 -16.71 -4.30 5.44
CA PHE A 124 -16.95 -4.63 4.02
C PHE A 124 -18.44 -4.75 3.68
N GLU A 125 -19.22 -5.45 4.51
CA GLU A 125 -20.68 -5.53 4.37
C GLU A 125 -21.34 -4.14 4.40
N HIS A 126 -20.79 -3.17 5.16
CA HIS A 126 -21.30 -1.79 5.20
C HIS A 126 -20.90 -0.99 3.97
N ALA A 127 -19.61 -0.99 3.60
CA ALA A 127 -19.14 -0.31 2.40
C ALA A 127 -19.89 -0.77 1.15
N MET A 128 -20.13 -2.08 0.99
CA MET A 128 -20.92 -2.63 -0.12
C MET A 128 -22.37 -2.13 -0.18
N ARG A 129 -22.96 -1.68 0.94
CA ARG A 129 -24.30 -1.06 0.94
C ARG A 129 -24.28 0.42 0.58
N LEU A 130 -23.14 1.08 0.72
CA LEU A 130 -22.94 2.49 0.37
C LEU A 130 -22.52 2.62 -1.10
N ASP A 131 -21.46 1.92 -1.49
CA ASP A 131 -21.00 1.74 -2.86
C ASP A 131 -20.14 0.46 -2.95
N GLU A 132 -20.67 -0.57 -3.62
CA GLU A 132 -19.96 -1.84 -3.84
C GLU A 132 -18.78 -1.72 -4.82
N LYS A 133 -18.76 -0.68 -5.66
CA LYS A 133 -17.72 -0.42 -6.65
C LYS A 133 -16.60 0.48 -6.13
N ALA A 134 -16.77 1.10 -4.95
CA ALA A 134 -15.77 1.93 -4.29
C ALA A 134 -14.40 1.23 -4.24
N LEU A 135 -13.34 1.99 -4.54
CA LEU A 135 -11.98 1.49 -4.68
C LEU A 135 -11.89 0.24 -5.60
N ALA A 136 -12.62 0.26 -6.71
CA ALA A 136 -12.69 -0.80 -7.72
C ALA A 136 -13.01 -2.20 -7.13
N GLY A 137 -14.06 -2.29 -6.31
CA GLY A 137 -14.54 -3.55 -5.72
C GLY A 137 -13.70 -4.08 -4.56
N SER A 138 -12.93 -3.23 -3.88
CA SER A 138 -12.01 -3.65 -2.80
C SER A 138 -12.73 -4.30 -1.62
N ALA A 139 -13.94 -3.83 -1.27
CA ALA A 139 -14.77 -4.43 -0.22
C ALA A 139 -15.14 -5.89 -0.53
N ILE A 140 -15.60 -6.13 -1.76
CA ILE A 140 -16.03 -7.43 -2.27
C ILE A 140 -14.83 -8.41 -2.28
N THR A 141 -13.70 -7.96 -2.83
CA THR A 141 -12.44 -8.72 -2.86
C THR A 141 -12.04 -9.17 -1.46
N SER A 142 -11.94 -8.23 -0.53
CA SER A 142 -11.47 -8.49 0.84
C SER A 142 -12.45 -9.34 1.66
N LEU A 143 -13.76 -9.18 1.44
CA LEU A 143 -14.77 -10.03 2.03
C LEU A 143 -14.71 -11.48 1.49
N GLY A 144 -14.43 -11.64 0.19
CA GLY A 144 -14.17 -12.95 -0.42
C GLY A 144 -12.98 -13.66 0.22
N VAL A 145 -11.86 -12.94 0.40
CA VAL A 145 -10.67 -13.45 1.09
C VAL A 145 -10.97 -13.87 2.53
N LEU A 146 -11.71 -13.07 3.30
CA LEU A 146 -12.11 -13.44 4.67
C LEU A 146 -12.96 -14.72 4.70
N TYR A 147 -13.89 -14.88 3.75
CA TYR A 147 -14.69 -16.11 3.68
C TYR A 147 -13.86 -17.35 3.32
N HIS A 148 -12.77 -17.19 2.58
CA HIS A 148 -11.89 -18.31 2.21
C HIS A 148 -10.90 -18.67 3.32
N LYS A 149 -10.22 -17.67 3.92
CA LYS A 149 -9.12 -17.92 4.87
C LYS A 149 -9.55 -18.26 6.30
N LEU A 150 -10.82 -18.10 6.64
CA LEU A 150 -11.33 -18.40 7.99
C LEU A 150 -11.94 -19.81 8.07
N PRO A 151 -11.89 -20.47 9.25
CA PRO A 151 -12.65 -21.69 9.49
C PRO A 151 -14.16 -21.50 9.28
N SER A 152 -14.82 -22.56 8.84
CA SER A 152 -16.28 -22.63 8.79
C SER A 152 -16.93 -22.57 10.19
N TRP A 153 -18.26 -22.47 10.19
CA TRP A 153 -19.07 -22.66 11.40
C TRP A 153 -18.82 -24.06 12.01
N PRO A 154 -18.77 -24.21 13.36
CA PRO A 154 -19.11 -23.24 14.40
C PRO A 154 -17.96 -22.32 14.86
N ILE A 155 -16.73 -22.53 14.40
CA ILE A 155 -15.54 -21.83 14.92
C ILE A 155 -15.50 -20.38 14.44
N SER A 156 -15.77 -20.15 13.15
CA SER A 156 -15.84 -18.81 12.56
C SER A 156 -16.94 -18.78 11.48
N PHE A 157 -16.78 -17.95 10.46
CA PHE A 157 -17.80 -17.68 9.43
C PHE A 157 -17.34 -17.99 8.00
N GLY A 158 -16.23 -18.72 7.84
CA GLY A 158 -15.70 -19.13 6.53
C GLY A 158 -16.71 -19.90 5.69
N SER A 159 -16.59 -19.78 4.37
CA SER A 159 -17.40 -20.45 3.37
C SER A 159 -16.83 -20.23 1.97
N ASP A 160 -16.14 -21.23 1.40
CA ASP A 160 -15.59 -21.14 0.03
C ASP A 160 -16.67 -20.87 -1.02
N LYS A 161 -17.90 -21.35 -0.81
CA LYS A 161 -19.06 -21.01 -1.68
C LYS A 161 -19.35 -19.51 -1.71
N LYS A 162 -19.18 -18.79 -0.59
CA LYS A 162 -19.32 -17.33 -0.54
C LYS A 162 -18.08 -16.65 -1.09
N ALA A 163 -16.89 -17.17 -0.76
CA ALA A 163 -15.63 -16.64 -1.27
C ALA A 163 -15.59 -16.65 -2.80
N LYS A 164 -15.87 -17.79 -3.44
CA LYS A 164 -15.91 -17.94 -4.91
C LYS A 164 -16.80 -16.90 -5.55
N LYS A 165 -18.07 -16.81 -5.11
CA LYS A 165 -19.04 -15.83 -5.62
C LYS A 165 -18.55 -14.37 -5.49
N LEU A 166 -17.93 -14.01 -4.37
CA LEU A 166 -17.44 -12.65 -4.14
C LEU A 166 -16.19 -12.36 -4.98
N LEU A 167 -15.24 -13.29 -5.05
CA LEU A 167 -14.02 -13.10 -5.84
C LEU A 167 -14.31 -13.06 -7.36
N GLU A 168 -15.27 -13.85 -7.83
CA GLU A 168 -15.80 -13.77 -9.21
C GLU A 168 -16.43 -12.40 -9.47
N HIS A 169 -17.29 -11.92 -8.56
CA HIS A 169 -17.90 -10.60 -8.68
C HIS A 169 -16.89 -9.44 -8.60
N ALA A 170 -15.82 -9.58 -7.83
CA ALA A 170 -14.72 -8.60 -7.81
C ALA A 170 -13.99 -8.53 -9.17
N LEU A 171 -13.86 -9.65 -9.88
CA LEU A 171 -13.29 -9.69 -11.23
C LEU A 171 -14.23 -9.10 -12.29
N GLU A 172 -15.55 -9.15 -12.10
CA GLU A 172 -16.52 -8.44 -12.96
C GLU A 172 -16.36 -6.91 -12.86
N ILE A 173 -16.03 -6.40 -11.67
CA ILE A 173 -15.84 -4.96 -11.42
C ILE A 173 -14.43 -4.49 -11.82
N ASN A 174 -13.41 -5.31 -11.60
CA ASN A 174 -12.00 -4.94 -11.76
C ASN A 174 -11.20 -6.08 -12.43
N PRO A 175 -11.46 -6.37 -13.72
CA PRO A 175 -10.95 -7.56 -14.41
C PRO A 175 -9.42 -7.57 -14.59
N ASP A 176 -8.78 -6.40 -14.61
CA ASP A 176 -7.33 -6.22 -14.79
C ASP A 176 -6.62 -5.83 -13.47
N GLY A 177 -7.34 -5.81 -12.35
CA GLY A 177 -6.82 -5.39 -11.05
C GLY A 177 -5.87 -6.42 -10.43
N ILE A 178 -4.75 -5.95 -9.86
CA ILE A 178 -3.72 -6.80 -9.25
C ILE A 178 -4.25 -7.64 -8.08
N ASP A 179 -5.03 -7.02 -7.17
CA ASP A 179 -5.57 -7.68 -5.98
C ASP A 179 -6.65 -8.74 -6.30
N PRO A 180 -7.74 -8.45 -7.05
CA PRO A 180 -8.78 -9.45 -7.33
C PRO A 180 -8.24 -10.63 -8.15
N ASN A 181 -7.36 -10.40 -9.13
CA ASN A 181 -6.72 -11.49 -9.88
C ASN A 181 -5.81 -12.35 -8.99
N TYR A 182 -4.98 -11.73 -8.13
CA TYR A 182 -4.15 -12.49 -7.19
C TYR A 182 -5.01 -13.33 -6.23
N PHE A 183 -6.02 -12.74 -5.60
CA PHE A 183 -6.80 -13.43 -4.58
C PHE A 183 -7.71 -14.53 -5.15
N TYR A 184 -8.25 -14.36 -6.37
CA TYR A 184 -8.96 -15.45 -7.04
C TYR A 184 -7.99 -16.56 -7.48
N ALA A 185 -6.79 -16.22 -7.95
CA ALA A 185 -5.76 -17.22 -8.24
C ALA A 185 -5.32 -18.01 -7.00
N GLU A 186 -5.18 -17.34 -5.86
CA GLU A 186 -4.85 -17.98 -4.58
C GLU A 186 -5.99 -18.89 -4.10
N PHE A 187 -7.25 -18.43 -4.20
CA PHE A 187 -8.44 -19.25 -3.94
C PHE A 187 -8.49 -20.51 -4.81
N LEU A 188 -8.25 -20.37 -6.13
CA LEU A 188 -8.21 -21.48 -7.07
C LEU A 188 -7.07 -22.46 -6.73
N TYR A 189 -5.88 -21.96 -6.39
CA TYR A 189 -4.75 -22.78 -5.98
C TYR A 189 -5.05 -23.59 -4.70
N ASP A 190 -5.59 -22.94 -3.67
CA ASP A 190 -5.94 -23.59 -2.40
C ASP A 190 -7.07 -24.62 -2.56
N ASN A 191 -7.89 -24.51 -3.63
CA ASN A 191 -8.91 -25.50 -4.02
C ASN A 191 -8.43 -26.53 -5.07
N GLY A 192 -7.17 -26.48 -5.50
CA GLY A 192 -6.61 -27.42 -6.48
C GLY A 192 -6.95 -27.14 -7.95
N GLU A 193 -7.61 -26.02 -8.27
CA GLU A 193 -7.94 -25.59 -9.64
C GLU A 193 -6.70 -24.94 -10.33
N TYR A 194 -5.57 -25.66 -10.36
CA TYR A 194 -4.24 -25.09 -10.67
C TYR A 194 -4.12 -24.42 -12.04
N ASP A 195 -4.72 -24.96 -13.10
CA ASP A 195 -4.63 -24.37 -14.45
C ASP A 195 -5.38 -23.04 -14.57
N GLN A 196 -6.51 -22.92 -13.88
CA GLN A 196 -7.21 -21.65 -13.73
C GLN A 196 -6.37 -20.69 -12.89
N ALA A 197 -5.79 -21.16 -11.78
CA ALA A 197 -4.92 -20.35 -10.93
C ALA A 197 -3.75 -19.75 -11.73
N ARG A 198 -3.04 -20.54 -12.56
CA ARG A 198 -1.99 -20.02 -13.49
C ARG A 198 -2.49 -18.89 -14.38
N SER A 199 -3.71 -19.02 -14.89
CA SER A 199 -4.33 -18.03 -15.78
C SER A 199 -4.59 -16.69 -15.07
N TYR A 200 -5.08 -16.74 -13.83
CA TYR A 200 -5.32 -15.53 -13.02
C TYR A 200 -4.04 -14.96 -12.40
N VAL A 201 -3.07 -15.79 -12.04
CA VAL A 201 -1.71 -15.35 -11.65
C VAL A 201 -1.07 -14.53 -12.77
N LYS A 202 -1.14 -15.00 -14.03
CA LYS A 202 -0.62 -14.26 -15.19
C LYS A 202 -1.30 -12.90 -15.38
N LYS A 203 -2.62 -12.80 -15.16
CA LYS A 203 -3.32 -11.51 -15.16
C LYS A 203 -2.81 -10.61 -14.03
N ALA A 204 -2.66 -11.13 -12.82
CA ALA A 204 -2.17 -10.38 -11.68
C ALA A 204 -0.73 -9.85 -11.89
N SER A 205 0.18 -10.64 -12.45
CA SER A 205 1.54 -10.17 -12.76
C SER A 205 1.57 -9.11 -13.87
N GLN A 206 0.63 -9.17 -14.82
CA GLN A 206 0.47 -8.19 -15.90
C GLN A 206 -0.35 -6.94 -15.53
N ALA A 207 -0.96 -6.91 -14.34
CA ALA A 207 -1.81 -5.80 -13.90
C ALA A 207 -1.06 -4.44 -13.90
N PRO A 208 -1.71 -3.32 -14.28
CA PRO A 208 -1.11 -1.98 -14.25
C PRO A 208 -0.61 -1.57 -12.86
N ALA A 209 0.46 -0.77 -12.82
CA ALA A 209 1.00 -0.25 -11.56
C ALA A 209 0.16 0.91 -11.01
N ARG A 210 -0.19 0.85 -9.73
CA ARG A 210 -0.83 1.93 -8.98
C ARG A 210 0.23 2.96 -8.58
N ARG A 211 0.27 4.07 -9.31
CA ARG A 211 1.31 5.13 -9.15
C ARG A 211 1.35 5.73 -7.74
N ASP A 212 0.21 5.76 -7.08
CA ASP A 212 -0.05 6.22 -5.72
C ASP A 212 0.23 5.17 -4.64
N ARG A 213 0.46 3.89 -5.00
CA ARG A 213 0.63 2.77 -4.05
C ARG A 213 1.82 1.85 -4.39
N PRO A 214 3.02 2.37 -4.72
CA PRO A 214 4.14 1.56 -5.23
C PRO A 214 4.63 0.48 -4.25
N LEU A 215 4.60 0.75 -2.93
CA LEU A 215 5.01 -0.23 -1.92
C LEU A 215 4.02 -1.41 -1.80
N ALA A 216 2.72 -1.14 -1.92
CA ALA A 216 1.70 -2.19 -1.91
C ALA A 216 1.80 -3.07 -3.16
N ASP A 217 2.06 -2.47 -4.32
CA ASP A 217 2.27 -3.21 -5.58
C ASP A 217 3.54 -4.04 -5.55
N LEU A 218 4.64 -3.53 -4.99
CA LEU A 218 5.88 -4.30 -4.79
C LEU A 218 5.62 -5.54 -3.91
N GLY A 219 4.97 -5.34 -2.76
CA GLY A 219 4.61 -6.43 -1.85
C GLY A 219 3.71 -7.48 -2.51
N ARG A 220 2.66 -7.03 -3.22
CA ARG A 220 1.75 -7.92 -3.94
C ARG A 220 2.44 -8.68 -5.07
N ARG A 221 3.36 -8.05 -5.81
CA ARG A 221 4.15 -8.74 -6.86
C ARG A 221 5.04 -9.84 -6.28
N GLN A 222 5.60 -9.66 -5.08
CA GLN A 222 6.32 -10.73 -4.38
C GLN A 222 5.39 -11.87 -3.92
N GLU A 223 4.15 -11.59 -3.57
CA GLU A 223 3.14 -12.63 -3.26
C GLU A 223 2.72 -13.39 -4.53
N ILE A 224 2.51 -12.69 -5.65
CA ILE A 224 2.25 -13.28 -6.97
C ILE A 224 3.40 -14.22 -7.37
N SER A 225 4.67 -13.78 -7.30
CA SER A 225 5.82 -14.64 -7.62
C SER A 225 5.91 -15.87 -6.73
N ARG A 226 5.60 -15.76 -5.44
CA ARG A 226 5.55 -16.91 -4.53
C ARG A 226 4.40 -17.88 -4.85
N LEU A 227 3.32 -17.40 -5.46
CA LEU A 227 2.24 -18.25 -5.96
C LEU A 227 2.59 -18.91 -7.30
N GLU A 228 3.33 -18.21 -8.18
CA GLU A 228 3.97 -18.77 -9.38
C GLU A 228 4.88 -19.95 -9.02
N ASP A 229 5.80 -19.76 -8.06
CA ASP A 229 6.71 -20.82 -7.58
C ASP A 229 5.97 -22.05 -7.03
N LYS A 230 4.88 -21.83 -6.27
CA LYS A 230 4.02 -22.92 -5.77
C LYS A 230 3.32 -23.66 -6.91
N LEU A 231 2.82 -22.93 -7.91
CA LEU A 231 2.16 -23.50 -9.08
C LEU A 231 3.12 -24.31 -9.95
N LEU A 232 4.39 -23.89 -10.07
CA LEU A 232 5.43 -24.67 -10.78
C LEU A 232 5.72 -26.03 -10.13
N GLN A 233 5.44 -26.18 -8.83
CA GLN A 233 5.57 -27.45 -8.09
C GLN A 233 4.31 -28.33 -8.20
N LYS A 234 3.26 -27.87 -8.87
CA LYS A 234 2.06 -28.65 -9.19
C LYS A 234 2.13 -29.09 -10.66
N SER A 235 2.21 -30.39 -10.87
CA SER A 235 2.12 -31.06 -12.18
C SER A 235 0.68 -31.12 -12.66
#